data_AF-A0A2V3ZZB2-F1
#
_entry.id   AF-A0A2V3ZZB2-F1
#
_cell.length_a   1.000
_cell.length_b   1.000
_cell.length_c   1.000
_cell.angle_alpha   90.00
_cell.angle_beta   90.00
_cell.angle_gamma   90.00
#
_symmetry.space_group_name_H-M   'P 1'
#
loop_
_entity.id
_entity.type
_entity.pdbx_description
1 polymer ?
#
loop_
_entity_poly.entity_id
_entity_poly.type
_entity_poly.pdbx_seq_one_letter_code
_entity_poly.pdbx_strand_id
1 'polypeptide(L)'
;MKAKYLITFIMIAVINLLWGIDAKTNELTTQKNSKQMETITLVASITTKKGSEVQMLELLKQLVVKSRKEKGCIRYDLHLSVEKSNVFVMYEIWKSQEALNKHMQTVHFIGYKENSKEILESLDVLKLKKLD
;
A
#
# COMPACT_ATOMS: atom_id res chain seq x y z
N MET A 1 -34.54 41.99 17.93
CA MET A 1 -33.60 40.96 18.45
C MET A 1 -32.59 40.55 17.36
N LYS A 2 -31.77 41.48 16.82
CA LYS A 2 -30.79 41.21 15.74
C LYS A 2 -29.49 42.04 15.86
N ALA A 3 -29.14 42.50 17.06
CA ALA A 3 -27.96 43.37 17.27
C ALA A 3 -26.84 42.74 18.11
N LYS A 4 -27.07 41.57 18.73
CA LYS A 4 -26.07 40.91 19.60
C LYS A 4 -25.05 40.06 18.83
N TYR A 5 -25.35 39.65 17.59
CA TYR A 5 -24.47 38.78 16.79
C TYR A 5 -23.46 39.54 15.91
N LEU A 6 -23.71 40.83 15.64
CA LEU A 6 -22.84 41.63 14.76
C LEU A 6 -21.52 42.03 15.45
N ILE A 7 -21.57 42.24 16.77
CA ILE A 7 -20.39 42.62 17.57
C ILE A 7 -19.41 41.43 17.71
N THR A 8 -19.92 40.19 17.81
CA THR A 8 -19.09 38.99 17.90
C THR A 8 -18.31 38.72 16.61
N PHE A 9 -18.88 39.04 15.45
CA PHE A 9 -18.23 38.82 14.15
C PHE A 9 -17.03 39.76 13.92
N ILE A 10 -17.13 41.01 14.37
CA ILE A 10 -16.04 41.99 14.25
C ILE A 10 -14.84 41.57 15.10
N MET A 11 -15.09 41.03 16.30
CA MET A 11 -14.00 40.57 17.20
C MET A 11 -13.19 39.42 16.59
N ILE A 12 -13.84 38.44 15.94
CA ILE A 12 -13.16 37.31 15.29
C ILE A 12 -12.32 37.79 14.10
N ALA A 13 -12.84 38.75 13.31
CA ALA A 13 -12.10 39.32 12.18
C ALA A 13 -10.84 40.08 12.61
N VAL A 14 -10.91 40.81 13.72
CA VAL A 14 -9.75 41.55 14.28
C VAL A 14 -8.70 40.60 14.87
N ILE A 15 -9.12 39.49 15.50
CA ILE A 15 -8.19 38.45 15.98
C ILE A 15 -7.41 37.82 14.82
N ASN A 16 -8.08 37.48 13.73
CA ASN A 16 -7.43 36.92 12.54
C ASN A 16 -6.43 37.90 11.90
N LEU A 17 -6.74 39.21 11.92
CA LEU A 17 -5.84 40.26 11.43
C LEU A 17 -4.62 40.47 12.34
N LEU A 18 -4.81 40.48 13.66
CA LEU A 18 -3.74 40.71 14.64
C LEU A 18 -2.76 39.54 14.75
N TRP A 19 -3.21 38.32 14.43
CA TRP A 19 -2.39 37.10 14.54
C TRP A 19 -1.83 36.63 13.19
N GLY A 20 -2.03 37.38 12.11
CA GLY A 20 -1.50 37.02 10.79
C GLY A 20 -1.96 35.64 10.30
N ILE A 21 -3.18 35.22 10.65
CA ILE A 21 -3.74 33.94 10.22
C ILE A 21 -4.22 34.10 8.78
N ASP A 22 -3.30 33.92 7.83
CA ASP A 22 -3.63 33.83 6.42
C ASP A 22 -4.44 32.56 6.16
N ALA A 23 -5.60 32.67 5.51
CA ALA A 23 -6.40 31.52 5.06
C ALA A 23 -5.59 30.52 4.21
N LYS A 24 -4.52 31.00 3.57
CA LYS A 24 -3.56 30.20 2.78
C LYS A 24 -2.73 29.23 3.64
N THR A 25 -2.47 29.56 4.90
CA THR A 25 -1.78 28.65 5.84
C THR A 25 -2.66 27.46 6.20
N ASN A 26 -3.98 27.63 6.22
CA ASN A 26 -4.95 26.57 6.48
C ASN A 26 -5.10 25.64 5.25
N GLU A 27 -5.06 26.17 4.03
CA GLU A 27 -5.06 25.33 2.81
C GLU A 27 -3.77 24.50 2.66
N LEU A 28 -2.60 25.09 2.95
CA LEU A 28 -1.32 24.37 2.93
C LEU A 28 -1.21 23.32 4.04
N THR A 29 -1.78 23.56 5.21
CA THR A 29 -1.83 22.55 6.29
C THR A 29 -2.91 21.49 6.05
N THR A 30 -4.04 21.84 5.45
CA THR A 30 -5.12 20.89 5.12
C THR A 30 -4.74 19.99 3.93
N GLN A 31 -4.04 20.52 2.92
CA GLN A 31 -3.52 19.73 1.80
C GLN A 31 -2.34 18.83 2.20
N LYS A 32 -1.56 19.22 3.21
CA LYS A 32 -0.47 18.40 3.76
C LYS A 32 -0.96 17.30 4.71
N ASN A 33 -2.12 17.49 5.36
CA ASN A 33 -2.75 16.51 6.25
C ASN A 33 -3.79 15.61 5.57
N SER A 34 -4.12 15.82 4.29
CA SER A 34 -5.03 14.95 3.52
C SER A 34 -4.35 13.72 2.92
N LYS A 35 -3.02 13.58 3.04
CA LYS A 35 -2.33 12.31 2.77
C LYS A 35 -2.63 11.34 3.90
N GLN A 36 -3.89 10.91 3.99
CA GLN A 36 -4.25 9.69 4.69
C GLN A 36 -3.27 8.62 4.24
N MET A 37 -2.77 7.84 5.20
CA MET A 37 -1.86 6.73 4.96
C MET A 37 -2.60 5.66 4.15
N GLU A 38 -2.69 5.84 2.83
CA GLU A 38 -3.35 4.91 1.94
C GLU A 38 -2.56 3.59 1.98
N THR A 39 -3.21 2.54 2.48
CA THR A 39 -2.70 1.18 2.39
C THR A 39 -2.60 0.77 0.93
N ILE A 40 -1.53 0.08 0.56
CA ILE A 40 -1.36 -0.45 -0.78
C ILE A 40 -1.91 -1.88 -0.82
N THR A 41 -2.88 -2.15 -1.70
CA THR A 41 -3.35 -3.51 -1.97
C THR A 41 -2.78 -3.98 -3.29
N LEU A 42 -2.19 -5.18 -3.33
CA LEU A 42 -1.69 -5.81 -4.55
C LEU A 42 -2.34 -7.18 -4.77
N VAL A 43 -2.57 -7.51 -6.04
CA VAL A 43 -2.79 -8.88 -6.51
C VAL A 43 -1.68 -9.18 -7.51
N ALA A 44 -0.81 -10.13 -7.20
CA ALA A 44 0.23 -10.59 -8.11
C ALA A 44 -0.11 -11.99 -8.63
N SER A 45 -0.38 -12.12 -9.93
CA SER A 45 -0.59 -13.39 -10.61
C SER A 45 0.73 -13.87 -11.21
N ILE A 46 1.20 -15.02 -10.73
CA ILE A 46 2.51 -15.60 -11.04
C ILE A 46 2.26 -16.89 -11.82
N THR A 47 2.52 -16.87 -13.13
CA THR A 47 2.49 -18.07 -13.96
C THR A 47 3.89 -18.67 -14.01
N THR A 48 4.03 -19.92 -13.60
CA THR A 48 5.29 -20.67 -13.69
C THR A 48 5.30 -21.57 -14.92
N LYS A 49 6.49 -21.82 -15.45
CA LYS A 49 6.69 -22.78 -16.53
C LYS A 49 6.24 -24.17 -16.09
N LYS A 50 5.60 -24.90 -17.00
CA LYS A 50 5.14 -26.27 -16.74
C LYS A 50 6.27 -27.16 -16.21
N GLY A 51 5.98 -27.95 -15.19
CA GLY A 51 6.93 -28.86 -14.54
C GLY A 51 7.79 -28.20 -13.44
N SER A 52 7.66 -26.89 -13.22
CA SER A 52 8.37 -26.14 -12.16
C SER A 52 7.47 -25.75 -10.99
N GLU A 53 6.24 -26.26 -10.93
CA GLU A 53 5.21 -25.86 -9.97
C GLU A 53 5.63 -26.11 -8.52
N VAL A 54 6.25 -27.26 -8.24
CA VAL A 54 6.74 -27.61 -6.91
C VAL A 54 7.86 -26.65 -6.47
N GLN A 55 8.82 -26.39 -7.36
CA GLN A 55 9.93 -25.48 -7.09
C GLN A 55 9.44 -24.05 -6.85
N MET A 56 8.51 -23.55 -7.68
CA MET A 56 7.91 -22.24 -7.48
C MET A 56 7.16 -22.16 -6.15
N LEU A 57 6.37 -23.18 -5.81
CA LEU A 57 5.63 -23.23 -4.55
C LEU A 57 6.55 -23.17 -3.33
N GLU A 58 7.69 -23.86 -3.35
CA GLU A 58 8.68 -23.80 -2.27
C GLU A 58 9.25 -22.39 -2.10
N LEU A 59 9.65 -21.74 -3.20
CA LEU A 59 10.14 -20.36 -3.18
C LEU A 59 9.09 -19.39 -2.63
N LEU A 60 7.84 -19.50 -3.09
CA LEU A 60 6.73 -18.65 -2.65
C LEU A 60 6.37 -18.88 -1.18
N LYS A 61 6.38 -20.13 -0.69
CA LYS A 61 6.14 -20.42 0.73
C LYS A 61 7.21 -19.79 1.62
N GLN A 62 8.47 -19.82 1.21
CA GLN A 62 9.54 -19.15 1.94
C GLN A 62 9.36 -17.62 1.94
N LEU A 63 8.96 -17.05 0.81
CA LEU A 63 8.65 -15.63 0.68
C LEU A 63 7.53 -15.23 1.66
N VAL A 64 6.41 -15.96 1.66
CA VAL A 64 5.26 -15.74 2.56
C VAL A 64 5.67 -15.70 4.03
N VAL A 65 6.44 -16.71 4.49
CA VAL A 65 6.84 -16.81 5.91
C VAL A 65 7.67 -15.62 6.35
N LYS A 66 8.53 -15.10 5.46
CA LYS A 66 9.41 -13.97 5.79
C LYS A 66 8.66 -12.64 5.64
N SER A 67 7.85 -12.48 4.60
CA SER A 67 7.09 -11.24 4.35
C SER A 67 6.05 -10.93 5.41
N ARG A 68 5.37 -11.94 5.95
CA ARG A 68 4.43 -11.75 7.07
C ARG A 68 5.09 -11.23 8.36
N LYS A 69 6.41 -11.35 8.50
CA LYS A 69 7.16 -10.82 9.65
C LYS A 69 7.61 -9.37 9.45
N GLU A 70 7.43 -8.80 8.26
CA GLU A 70 7.90 -7.46 7.95
C GLU A 70 7.02 -6.39 8.59
N LYS A 71 7.68 -5.35 9.12
CA LYS A 71 6.98 -4.19 9.66
C LYS A 71 6.23 -3.46 8.54
N GLY A 72 4.91 -3.48 8.62
CA GLY A 72 4.04 -2.83 7.63
C GLY A 72 3.44 -3.80 6.60
N CYS A 73 3.78 -5.09 6.65
CA CYS A 73 2.96 -6.12 6.03
C CYS A 73 1.69 -6.29 6.85
N ILE A 74 0.53 -6.00 6.24
CA ILE A 74 -0.79 -6.19 6.87
C ILE A 74 -1.34 -7.55 6.47
N ARG A 75 -1.15 -7.94 5.20
CA ARG A 75 -1.62 -9.22 4.66
C ARG A 75 -0.68 -9.68 3.55
N TYR A 76 -0.49 -11.00 3.44
CA TYR A 76 0.35 -11.63 2.43
C TYR A 76 -0.09 -13.09 2.26
N ASP A 77 -1.04 -13.33 1.36
CA ASP A 77 -1.71 -14.61 1.20
C ASP A 77 -1.43 -15.22 -0.16
N LEU A 78 -0.90 -16.44 -0.14
CA LEU A 78 -0.59 -17.23 -1.33
C LEU A 78 -1.74 -18.18 -1.64
N HIS A 79 -2.16 -18.17 -2.90
CA HIS A 79 -3.19 -19.03 -3.45
C HIS A 79 -2.65 -19.78 -4.68
N LEU A 80 -3.25 -20.92 -4.97
CA LEU A 80 -3.09 -21.64 -6.24
C LEU A 80 -4.40 -21.53 -7.00
N SER A 81 -4.34 -21.24 -8.30
CA SER A 81 -5.54 -21.22 -9.14
C SER A 81 -6.15 -22.62 -9.26
N VAL A 82 -7.47 -22.70 -9.10
CA VAL A 82 -8.23 -23.95 -9.29
C VAL A 82 -8.42 -24.29 -10.77
N GLU A 83 -8.25 -23.32 -11.67
CA GLU A 83 -8.41 -23.50 -13.12
C GLU A 83 -7.07 -23.76 -13.82
N LYS A 84 -5.96 -23.27 -13.23
CA LYS A 84 -4.61 -23.32 -13.82
C LYS A 84 -3.59 -23.74 -12.77
N SER A 85 -3.17 -25.00 -12.80
CA SER A 85 -2.25 -25.59 -11.81
C SER A 85 -0.86 -24.95 -11.77
N ASN A 86 -0.49 -24.17 -12.79
CA ASN A 86 0.77 -23.44 -12.87
C ASN A 86 0.63 -21.93 -12.56
N VAL A 87 -0.51 -21.49 -12.02
CA VAL A 87 -0.75 -20.09 -11.67
C VAL A 87 -0.95 -19.94 -10.17
N PHE A 88 -0.02 -19.22 -9.54
CA PHE A 88 -0.11 -18.80 -8.15
C PHE A 88 -0.57 -17.35 -8.06
N VAL A 89 -1.31 -17.00 -7.00
CA VAL A 89 -1.77 -15.63 -6.77
C VAL A 89 -1.38 -15.17 -5.38
N MET A 90 -0.64 -14.07 -5.30
CA MET A 90 -0.36 -13.38 -4.05
C MET A 90 -1.34 -12.23 -3.85
N TYR A 91 -2.05 -12.22 -2.71
CA TYR A 91 -2.83 -11.08 -2.26
C TYR A 91 -2.12 -10.39 -1.11
N GLU A 92 -1.75 -9.13 -1.32
CA GLU A 92 -0.91 -8.39 -0.39
C GLU A 92 -1.58 -7.10 0.05
N ILE A 93 -1.45 -6.76 1.33
CA ILE A 93 -1.82 -5.44 1.85
C ILE A 93 -0.62 -4.90 2.63
N TRP A 94 -0.18 -3.71 2.27
CA TRP A 94 0.93 -2.99 2.89
C TRP A 94 0.46 -1.69 3.52
N LYS A 95 1.00 -1.36 4.68
CA LYS A 95 0.65 -0.14 5.43
C LYS A 95 0.95 1.16 4.68
N SER A 96 1.92 1.12 3.77
CA SER A 96 2.29 2.27 2.93
C SER A 96 3.15 1.84 1.74
N GLN A 97 3.33 2.75 0.78
CA GLN A 97 4.28 2.56 -0.32
C GLN A 97 5.73 2.38 0.19
N GLU A 98 6.10 3.04 1.29
CA GLU A 98 7.43 2.88 1.90
C GLU A 98 7.65 1.45 2.42
N ALA A 99 6.62 0.84 3.04
CA ALA A 99 6.70 -0.54 3.51
C ALA A 99 6.88 -1.52 2.33
N LEU A 100 6.11 -1.33 1.26
CA LEU A 100 6.27 -2.12 0.02
C LEU A 100 7.65 -1.92 -0.63
N ASN A 101 8.17 -0.69 -0.65
CA ASN A 101 9.51 -0.43 -1.19
C ASN A 101 10.59 -1.14 -0.37
N LYS A 102 10.46 -1.14 0.97
CA LYS A 102 11.38 -1.90 1.85
C LYS A 102 11.28 -3.39 1.59
N HIS A 103 10.07 -3.93 1.45
CA HIS A 103 9.84 -5.33 1.10
C HIS A 103 10.62 -5.75 -0.15
N MET A 104 10.53 -4.95 -1.23
CA MET A 104 11.23 -5.24 -2.49
C MET A 104 12.78 -5.19 -2.40
N GLN A 105 13.32 -4.66 -1.30
CA GLN A 105 14.76 -4.58 -1.04
C GLN A 105 15.24 -5.64 -0.04
N THR A 106 14.34 -6.44 0.53
CA THR A 106 14.71 -7.48 1.48
C THR A 106 15.48 -8.63 0.83
N VAL A 107 16.34 -9.29 1.62
CA VAL A 107 17.11 -10.46 1.16
C VAL A 107 16.20 -11.57 0.63
N HIS A 108 15.04 -11.79 1.24
CA HIS A 108 14.13 -12.85 0.79
C HIS A 108 13.35 -12.50 -0.46
N PHE A 109 12.96 -11.25 -0.68
CA PHE A 109 12.34 -10.85 -1.94
C PHE A 109 13.34 -10.91 -3.09
N ILE A 110 14.56 -10.37 -2.89
CA ILE A 110 15.64 -10.42 -3.89
C ILE A 110 15.99 -11.89 -4.21
N GLY A 111 16.16 -12.72 -3.18
CA GLY A 111 16.43 -14.15 -3.35
C GLY A 111 15.30 -14.87 -4.10
N TYR A 112 14.03 -14.60 -3.79
CA TYR A 112 12.90 -15.14 -4.56
C TYR A 112 12.98 -14.71 -6.03
N LYS A 113 13.17 -13.41 -6.28
CA LYS A 113 13.24 -12.86 -7.63
C LYS A 113 14.32 -13.54 -8.47
N GLU A 114 15.53 -13.67 -7.93
CA GLU A 114 16.64 -14.31 -8.65
C GLU A 114 16.40 -15.81 -8.85
N ASN A 115 16.01 -16.54 -7.81
CA ASN A 115 15.79 -17.99 -7.90
C ASN A 115 14.58 -18.39 -8.75
N SER A 116 13.63 -17.48 -8.96
CA SER A 116 12.43 -17.73 -9.77
C SER A 116 12.64 -17.43 -11.26
N LYS A 117 13.72 -16.73 -11.64
CA LYS A 117 13.92 -16.17 -12.99
C LYS A 117 13.78 -17.19 -14.11
N GLU A 118 14.37 -18.38 -13.95
CA GLU A 118 14.38 -19.41 -15.00
C GLU A 118 13.09 -20.22 -15.07
N ILE A 119 12.26 -20.17 -14.02
CA ILE A 119 11.01 -20.96 -13.91
C ILE A 119 9.75 -20.09 -13.95
N LEU A 120 9.90 -18.76 -13.94
CA LEU A 120 8.83 -17.81 -14.16
C LEU A 120 8.49 -17.76 -15.66
N GLU A 121 7.19 -17.86 -15.98
CA GLU A 121 6.67 -17.70 -17.33
C GLU A 121 6.10 -16.29 -17.53
N SER A 122 5.26 -15.83 -16.61
CA SER A 122 4.74 -14.47 -16.60
C SER A 122 4.36 -13.99 -15.21
N LEU A 123 4.39 -12.67 -15.02
CA LEU A 123 3.98 -11.99 -13.79
C LEU A 123 3.08 -10.82 -14.17
N ASP A 124 1.86 -10.80 -13.63
CA ASP A 124 0.95 -9.66 -13.71
C ASP A 124 0.71 -9.12 -12.29
N VAL A 125 0.74 -7.79 -12.12
CA VAL A 125 0.58 -7.16 -10.80
C VAL A 125 -0.43 -6.03 -10.89
N LEU A 126 -1.54 -6.21 -10.19
CA LEU A 126 -2.59 -5.22 -10.06
C LEU A 126 -2.43 -4.46 -8.73
N LYS A 127 -2.33 -3.15 -8.82
CA LYS A 127 -2.38 -2.25 -7.66
C LYS A 127 -3.81 -1.74 -7.50
N LEU A 128 -4.41 -2.04 -6.35
CA LEU A 128 -5.84 -1.84 -6.10
C LEU A 128 -6.07 -0.77 -5.03
N LYS A 129 -7.17 -0.04 -5.18
CA LYS A 129 -7.74 0.82 -4.14
C LYS A 129 -9.00 0.16 -3.59
N LYS A 130 -9.07 0.01 -2.26
CA LYS A 130 -10.28 -0.47 -1.58
C LYS A 130 -11.36 0.63 -1.65
N LEU A 131 -12.60 0.26 -1.94
CA LEU A 131 -13.72 1.21 -2.12
C LEU A 131 -14.74 1.19 -0.97
N ASP A 132 -14.81 0.11 -0.18
CA ASP A 132 -15.71 -0.08 0.95
C ASP A 132 -14.99 -0.62 2.20
#